data_AF-A0A9D7F1U1-F1
#
_entry.id   AF-A0A9D7F1U1-F1
#
_cell.length_a   1.000
_cell.length_b   1.000
_cell.length_c   1.000
_cell.angle_alpha   90.00
_cell.angle_beta   90.00
_cell.angle_gamma   90.00
#
_symmetry.space_group_name_H-M   'P 1'
#
loop_
_entity.id
_entity.type
_entity.pdbx_description
1 polymer ?
#
loop_
_entity_poly.entity_id
_entity_poly.type
_entity_poly.pdbx_seq_one_letter_code
_entity_poly.pdbx_strand_id
1 'polypeptide(L)'
;MEKPVRPLLEPRSLADRRTVGCRGGPLALFPYRPCPRAPAKAPILPFWGQCLAIAVLFLACCTFVLFQIWPVFDEFPIDPLQSDVIPSMEIYVKRLLGGEKVYRTLHFPGWDVEPTYFTMNWLPYVVPELLKIDYRWLPLGIFYGMTGIFVGRMLWQRRPIGEVALKTVLPFLALWLLIREDRHIFGHSVELTAVGFYLFLALTLFHRRTWLMALGIVPCLLSRYAFTFWLPAYFAMIWIAKGFGPAFRTGLYTLLGVVLLYIIPFWMKDPGILTRGLDYYEKTAIGQWQTQPWQEPGQKPFHLNRGLSFSLVFFDYWPGALEDKIAAARKVQFWVCLIAAAGMLIGFYFWKKEGSSPSTSASLV
;
A
#
# COMPACT_ATOMS: atom_id res chain seq x y z
N MET A 1 68.86 9.15 22.53
CA MET A 1 67.46 9.16 22.04
C MET A 1 66.82 7.84 22.42
N GLU A 2 66.24 7.78 23.62
CA GLU A 2 65.56 6.61 24.16
C GLU A 2 64.15 6.52 23.57
N LYS A 3 63.78 5.35 23.05
CA LYS A 3 62.43 5.06 22.55
C LYS A 3 61.51 4.76 23.74
N PRO A 4 60.29 5.34 23.80
CA PRO A 4 59.35 5.05 24.87
C PRO A 4 58.82 3.62 24.74
N VAL A 5 58.89 2.89 25.85
CA VAL A 5 58.36 1.55 26.04
C VAL A 5 56.83 1.60 26.00
N ARG A 6 56.19 0.87 25.08
CA ARG A 6 54.74 0.74 25.03
C ARG A 6 54.26 -0.14 26.20
N PRO A 7 53.18 0.25 26.91
CA PRO A 7 52.61 -0.58 27.97
C PRO A 7 52.01 -1.86 27.38
N LEU A 8 52.32 -2.98 28.04
CA LEU A 8 51.74 -4.30 27.78
C LEU A 8 50.22 -4.24 27.97
N LEU A 9 49.49 -4.53 26.90
CA LEU A 9 48.04 -4.68 26.90
C LEU A 9 47.66 -5.87 27.79
N GLU A 10 46.82 -5.61 28.79
CA GLU A 10 46.24 -6.65 29.64
C GLU A 10 45.43 -7.67 28.80
N PRO A 11 45.51 -8.96 29.14
CA PRO A 11 44.70 -9.99 28.50
C PRO A 11 43.23 -9.79 28.87
N ARG A 12 42.44 -9.32 27.91
CA ARG A 12 40.97 -9.25 28.04
C ARG A 12 40.42 -10.65 28.32
N SER A 13 39.75 -10.78 29.46
CA SER A 13 39.08 -12.00 29.90
C SER A 13 38.06 -12.47 28.85
N LEU A 14 38.17 -13.73 28.47
CA LEU A 14 37.34 -14.42 27.47
C LEU A 14 36.00 -14.92 28.04
N ALA A 15 35.61 -14.48 29.24
CA ALA A 15 34.61 -15.18 30.04
C ALA A 15 33.13 -14.82 29.76
N ASP A 16 32.81 -13.83 28.93
CA ASP A 16 31.42 -13.34 28.82
C ASP A 16 30.80 -13.43 27.42
N ARG A 17 30.90 -14.63 26.80
CA ARG A 17 30.18 -14.95 25.56
C ARG A 17 29.06 -15.98 25.78
N ARG A 18 28.21 -15.78 26.79
CA ARG A 18 26.87 -16.38 26.79
C ARG A 18 25.92 -15.51 25.97
N THR A 19 26.20 -15.39 24.68
CA THR A 19 25.20 -14.96 23.72
C THR A 19 24.15 -16.07 23.64
N VAL A 20 23.04 -15.86 24.34
CA VAL A 20 21.82 -16.67 24.21
C VAL A 20 21.45 -16.68 22.72
N GLY A 21 21.82 -17.77 22.06
CA GLY A 21 21.53 -18.00 20.65
C GLY A 21 20.03 -18.22 20.50
N CYS A 22 19.29 -17.14 20.23
CA CYS A 22 17.95 -17.24 19.65
C CYS A 22 18.09 -17.93 18.29
N ARG A 23 17.98 -19.27 18.26
CA ARG A 23 17.94 -20.07 17.04
C ARG A 23 16.82 -19.52 16.15
N GLY A 24 17.20 -18.98 15.00
CA GLY A 24 16.25 -18.46 14.01
C GLY A 24 15.41 -19.61 13.48
N GLY A 25 14.13 -19.64 13.84
CA GLY A 25 13.16 -20.52 13.21
C GLY A 25 12.95 -20.15 11.72
N PRO A 26 12.39 -21.07 10.91
CA PRO A 26 12.24 -20.92 9.46
C PRO A 26 11.36 -19.74 9.00
N LEU A 27 10.63 -19.09 9.91
CA LEU A 27 9.89 -17.83 9.67
C LEU A 27 10.73 -16.56 9.89
N ALA A 28 12.05 -16.67 10.08
CA ALA A 28 12.97 -15.54 10.21
C ALA A 28 13.23 -14.77 8.89
N LEU A 29 12.24 -14.67 8.01
CA LEU A 29 12.31 -13.86 6.79
C LEU A 29 12.48 -12.36 7.08
N PHE A 30 12.18 -11.92 8.31
CA PHE A 30 12.21 -10.51 8.70
C PHE A 30 13.01 -10.24 9.99
N PRO A 31 14.36 -10.21 9.94
CA PRO A 31 15.17 -9.96 11.14
C PRO A 31 15.07 -8.49 11.57
N TYR A 32 14.16 -8.20 12.49
CA TYR A 32 14.02 -6.89 13.14
C TYR A 32 14.91 -6.80 14.38
N ARG A 33 15.58 -5.66 14.63
CA ARG A 33 16.21 -5.40 15.92
C ARG A 33 15.13 -4.82 16.84
N PRO A 34 14.74 -5.49 17.94
CA PRO A 34 13.80 -4.90 18.87
C PRO A 34 14.38 -3.58 19.40
N CYS A 35 13.58 -2.51 19.38
CA CYS A 35 13.90 -1.30 20.11
C CYS A 35 13.97 -1.67 21.60
N PRO A 36 15.02 -1.28 22.36
CA PRO A 36 15.07 -1.50 23.79
C PRO A 36 13.85 -0.82 24.42
N ARG A 37 12.87 -1.61 24.84
CA ARG A 37 11.69 -1.11 25.56
C ARG A 37 11.96 -1.23 27.05
N ALA A 38 11.49 -0.23 27.79
CA ALA A 38 11.35 -0.30 29.23
C ALA A 38 10.69 -1.64 29.63
N PRO A 39 11.08 -2.25 30.76
CA PRO A 39 10.58 -3.56 31.17
C PRO A 39 9.05 -3.51 31.26
N ALA A 40 8.39 -4.12 30.28
CA ALA A 40 6.95 -4.24 30.29
C ALA A 40 6.56 -5.12 31.49
N LYS A 41 5.47 -4.76 32.19
CA LYS A 41 4.84 -5.63 33.19
C LYS A 41 4.65 -7.02 32.57
N ALA A 42 4.87 -8.07 33.38
CA ALA A 42 4.74 -9.45 32.93
C ALA A 42 3.39 -9.65 32.22
N PRO A 43 3.37 -10.26 31.03
CA PRO A 43 2.13 -10.43 30.29
C PRO A 43 1.14 -11.30 31.07
N ILE A 44 -0.14 -10.96 31.01
CA ILE A 44 -1.23 -11.70 31.69
C ILE A 44 -1.36 -13.14 31.17
N LEU A 45 -1.06 -13.36 29.87
CA LEU A 45 -1.14 -14.66 29.21
C LEU A 45 0.23 -15.11 28.67
N PRO A 46 0.51 -16.43 28.63
CA PRO A 46 1.68 -16.96 27.93
C PRO A 46 1.62 -16.59 26.44
N PHE A 47 2.79 -16.52 25.79
CA PHE A 47 2.91 -16.10 24.38
C PHE A 47 1.98 -16.88 23.43
N TRP A 48 1.88 -18.20 23.61
CA TRP A 48 0.99 -19.05 22.81
C TRP A 48 -0.49 -18.76 23.05
N GLY A 49 -0.88 -18.44 24.29
CA GLY A 49 -2.25 -18.01 24.61
C GLY A 49 -2.61 -16.69 23.92
N GLN A 50 -1.67 -15.74 23.86
CA GLN A 50 -1.87 -14.49 23.12
C GLN A 50 -1.98 -14.73 21.61
N CYS A 51 -1.14 -15.59 21.05
CA CYS A 51 -1.20 -15.94 19.62
C CYS A 51 -2.53 -16.58 19.26
N LEU A 52 -3.00 -17.54 20.06
CA LEU A 52 -4.29 -18.19 19.85
C LEU A 52 -5.45 -17.19 19.95
N ALA A 53 -5.48 -16.34 20.97
CA ALA A 53 -6.53 -15.34 21.15
C ALA A 53 -6.62 -14.38 19.95
N ILE A 54 -5.49 -13.89 19.46
CA ILE A 54 -5.46 -12.99 18.28
C ILE A 54 -5.78 -13.74 16.99
N ALA A 55 -5.36 -14.99 16.84
CA ALA A 55 -5.73 -15.80 15.68
C ALA A 55 -7.25 -16.04 15.64
N VAL A 56 -7.88 -16.36 16.77
CA VAL A 56 -9.34 -16.48 16.88
C VAL A 56 -10.03 -15.17 16.55
N LEU A 57 -9.56 -14.05 17.11
CA LEU A 57 -10.10 -12.72 16.80
C LEU A 57 -10.00 -12.39 15.31
N PHE A 58 -8.84 -12.62 14.69
CA PHE A 58 -8.61 -12.38 13.27
C PHE A 58 -9.55 -13.25 12.40
N LEU A 59 -9.67 -14.54 12.71
CA LEU A 59 -10.57 -15.45 11.99
C LEU A 59 -12.05 -15.05 12.17
N ALA A 60 -12.44 -14.58 13.36
CA ALA A 60 -13.78 -14.05 13.60
C ALA A 60 -14.05 -12.80 12.74
N CYS A 61 -13.09 -11.87 12.66
CA CYS A 61 -13.20 -10.69 11.79
C CYS A 61 -13.27 -11.06 10.30
N CYS A 62 -12.46 -12.00 9.83
CA CYS A 62 -12.53 -12.53 8.46
C CYS A 62 -13.90 -13.15 8.18
N THR A 63 -14.38 -14.02 9.06
CA THR A 63 -15.68 -14.69 8.91
C THR A 63 -16.82 -13.68 8.90
N PHE A 64 -16.78 -12.70 9.79
CA PHE A 64 -17.77 -11.63 9.85
C PHE A 64 -17.84 -10.85 8.53
N VAL A 65 -16.70 -10.36 8.02
CA VAL A 65 -16.67 -9.63 6.75
C VAL A 65 -17.11 -10.52 5.59
N LEU A 66 -16.68 -11.78 5.54
CA LEU A 66 -17.10 -12.73 4.52
C LEU A 66 -18.62 -12.88 4.46
N PHE A 67 -19.27 -13.00 5.63
CA PHE A 67 -20.73 -13.05 5.74
C PHE A 67 -21.43 -11.78 5.23
N GLN A 68 -20.79 -10.60 5.40
CA GLN A 68 -21.34 -9.34 4.88
C GLN A 68 -21.14 -9.18 3.37
N ILE A 69 -20.03 -9.71 2.82
CA ILE A 69 -19.67 -9.57 1.41
C ILE A 69 -20.48 -10.52 0.53
N TRP A 70 -20.74 -11.74 1.00
CA TRP A 70 -21.45 -12.75 0.23
C TRP A 70 -22.75 -12.23 -0.43
N PRO A 71 -23.73 -11.66 0.31
CA PRO A 71 -24.96 -11.16 -0.30
C PRO A 71 -24.72 -9.98 -1.25
N VAL A 72 -23.66 -9.19 -1.06
CA VAL A 72 -23.33 -8.08 -1.97
C VAL A 72 -22.87 -8.63 -3.32
N PHE A 73 -22.12 -9.73 -3.34
CA PHE A 73 -21.67 -10.33 -4.60
C PHE A 73 -22.80 -10.99 -5.39
N ASP A 74 -23.80 -11.52 -4.68
CA ASP A 74 -25.03 -12.04 -5.27
C ASP A 74 -25.95 -10.92 -5.78
N GLU A 75 -26.05 -9.80 -5.03
CA GLU A 75 -26.89 -8.63 -5.36
C GLU A 75 -26.33 -7.84 -6.56
N PHE A 76 -25.01 -7.69 -6.66
CA PHE A 76 -24.33 -6.93 -7.70
C PHE A 76 -23.47 -7.86 -8.58
N PRO A 77 -24.06 -8.58 -9.55
CA PRO A 77 -23.29 -9.41 -10.46
C PRO A 77 -22.32 -8.55 -11.31
N ILE A 78 -21.25 -9.17 -11.81
CA ILE A 78 -20.33 -8.49 -12.73
C ILE A 78 -21.08 -8.21 -14.03
N ASP A 79 -21.43 -6.95 -14.26
CA ASP A 79 -22.15 -6.48 -15.44
C ASP A 79 -21.44 -5.26 -16.06
N PRO A 80 -20.94 -5.35 -17.31
CA PRO A 80 -20.32 -4.23 -18.01
C PRO A 80 -21.24 -3.04 -18.26
N LEU A 81 -22.56 -3.19 -18.14
CA LEU A 81 -23.52 -2.08 -18.21
C LEU A 81 -23.56 -1.24 -16.93
N GLN A 82 -23.17 -1.82 -15.79
CA GLN A 82 -23.19 -1.14 -14.49
C GLN A 82 -21.82 -0.59 -14.11
N SER A 83 -20.75 -1.32 -14.42
CA SER A 83 -19.38 -0.91 -14.13
C SER A 83 -18.38 -1.50 -15.12
N ASP A 84 -17.40 -0.70 -15.49
CA ASP A 84 -16.29 -1.09 -16.35
C ASP A 84 -15.07 -1.63 -15.60
N VAL A 85 -15.02 -1.55 -14.26
CA VAL A 85 -13.82 -1.85 -13.46
C VAL A 85 -13.37 -3.30 -13.60
N ILE A 86 -14.21 -4.26 -13.20
CA ILE A 86 -13.90 -5.70 -13.28
C ILE A 86 -13.89 -6.18 -14.74
N PRO A 87 -14.88 -5.82 -15.59
CA PRO A 87 -14.85 -6.20 -17.01
C PRO A 87 -13.60 -5.73 -17.74
N SER A 88 -13.07 -4.54 -17.44
CA SER A 88 -11.78 -4.09 -17.99
C SER A 88 -10.64 -5.03 -17.63
N MET A 89 -10.58 -5.51 -16.38
CA MET A 89 -9.57 -6.47 -15.93
C MET A 89 -9.69 -7.81 -16.65
N GLU A 90 -10.92 -8.30 -16.83
CA GLU A 90 -11.15 -9.50 -17.63
C GLU A 90 -10.64 -9.32 -19.06
N ILE A 91 -10.94 -8.19 -19.71
CA ILE A 91 -10.47 -7.92 -21.07
C ILE A 91 -8.93 -7.88 -21.11
N TYR A 92 -8.26 -7.22 -20.16
CA TYR A 92 -6.79 -7.21 -20.11
C TYR A 92 -6.19 -8.61 -19.97
N VAL A 93 -6.73 -9.41 -19.05
CA VAL A 93 -6.25 -10.77 -18.81
C VAL A 93 -6.52 -11.67 -20.01
N LYS A 94 -7.73 -11.62 -20.59
CA LYS A 94 -8.10 -12.40 -21.78
C LYS A 94 -7.20 -12.03 -22.97
N ARG A 95 -6.95 -10.74 -23.19
CA ARG A 95 -5.99 -10.27 -24.22
C ARG A 95 -4.58 -10.77 -23.96
N LEU A 96 -4.10 -10.73 -22.71
CA LEU A 96 -2.77 -11.26 -22.36
C LEU A 96 -2.67 -12.75 -22.67
N LEU A 97 -3.65 -13.55 -22.23
CA LEU A 97 -3.69 -15.00 -22.43
C LEU A 97 -3.88 -15.38 -23.91
N GLY A 98 -4.58 -14.55 -24.68
CA GLY A 98 -4.76 -14.71 -26.12
C GLY A 98 -3.59 -14.20 -26.99
N GLY A 99 -2.54 -13.62 -26.38
CA GLY A 99 -1.43 -13.02 -27.12
C GLY A 99 -1.79 -11.73 -27.88
N GLU A 100 -2.90 -11.09 -27.52
CA GLU A 100 -3.35 -9.84 -28.10
C GLU A 100 -2.64 -8.62 -27.48
N LYS A 101 -2.77 -7.46 -28.14
CA LYS A 101 -2.30 -6.20 -27.57
C LYS A 101 -3.22 -5.78 -26.42
N VAL A 102 -2.74 -5.99 -25.19
CA VAL A 102 -3.45 -5.72 -23.92
C VAL A 102 -3.99 -4.28 -23.84
N TYR A 103 -3.12 -3.30 -24.03
CA TYR A 103 -3.43 -1.87 -23.93
C TYR A 103 -3.98 -1.30 -25.25
N ARG A 104 -5.24 -1.64 -25.57
CA ARG A 104 -6.07 -0.98 -26.58
C ARG A 104 -7.32 -0.44 -25.91
N THR A 105 -7.94 0.57 -26.51
CA THR A 105 -9.26 1.06 -26.13
C THR A 105 -10.23 -0.11 -25.90
N LEU A 106 -10.95 -0.02 -24.80
CA LEU A 106 -11.95 -0.99 -24.37
C LEU A 106 -13.30 -0.45 -24.79
N HIS A 107 -14.08 -1.27 -25.49
CA HIS A 107 -15.39 -0.90 -26.00
C HIS A 107 -16.45 -1.55 -25.12
N PHE A 108 -17.25 -0.73 -24.45
CA PHE A 108 -18.39 -1.15 -23.65
C PHE A 108 -19.69 -0.67 -24.31
N PRO A 109 -20.86 -1.24 -23.95
CA PRO A 109 -22.12 -0.77 -24.50
C PRO A 109 -22.43 0.66 -24.05
N GLY A 110 -22.17 1.63 -24.92
CA GLY A 110 -22.48 3.04 -24.71
C GLY A 110 -21.28 3.95 -24.40
N TRP A 111 -20.09 3.41 -24.16
CA TRP A 111 -18.89 4.22 -23.96
C TRP A 111 -17.59 3.45 -24.23
N ASP A 112 -16.52 4.22 -24.44
CA ASP A 112 -15.16 3.72 -24.60
C ASP A 112 -14.31 4.10 -23.38
N VAL A 113 -13.42 3.18 -23.00
CA VAL A 113 -12.49 3.35 -21.89
C VAL A 113 -11.06 3.21 -22.43
N GLU A 114 -10.26 4.25 -22.28
CA GLU A 114 -8.84 4.17 -22.56
C GLU A 114 -8.12 3.37 -21.46
N PRO A 115 -7.06 2.63 -21.80
CA PRO A 115 -6.50 1.70 -20.87
C PRO A 115 -5.63 2.40 -19.82
N THR A 116 -6.22 2.67 -18.66
CA THR A 116 -5.59 3.45 -17.58
C THR A 116 -4.89 2.60 -16.51
N TYR A 117 -5.19 1.30 -16.44
CA TYR A 117 -4.68 0.41 -15.39
C TYR A 117 -3.28 -0.12 -15.68
N PHE A 118 -2.35 0.11 -14.75
CA PHE A 118 -1.03 -0.50 -14.78
C PHE A 118 -1.07 -2.00 -14.45
N THR A 119 0.03 -2.68 -14.72
CA THR A 119 0.08 -4.15 -14.74
C THR A 119 -0.27 -4.78 -13.41
N MET A 120 0.12 -4.20 -12.28
CA MET A 120 -0.22 -4.78 -10.98
C MET A 120 -1.69 -4.54 -10.58
N ASN A 121 -2.45 -3.74 -11.33
CA ASN A 121 -3.89 -3.60 -11.13
C ASN A 121 -4.71 -4.73 -11.79
N TRP A 122 -4.20 -5.40 -12.83
CA TRP A 122 -4.94 -6.44 -13.57
C TRP A 122 -4.18 -7.77 -13.71
N LEU A 123 -2.84 -7.76 -13.74
CA LEU A 123 -2.02 -8.96 -13.92
C LEU A 123 -2.22 -10.03 -12.82
N PRO A 124 -2.40 -9.68 -11.53
CA PRO A 124 -2.73 -10.67 -10.51
C PRO A 124 -4.00 -11.48 -10.83
N TYR A 125 -4.91 -10.91 -11.61
CA TYR A 125 -6.19 -11.53 -11.97
C TYR A 125 -6.08 -12.62 -13.05
N VAL A 126 -4.88 -12.86 -13.59
CA VAL A 126 -4.60 -14.09 -14.35
C VAL A 126 -4.93 -15.33 -13.51
N VAL A 127 -4.69 -15.28 -12.20
CA VAL A 127 -4.96 -16.41 -11.28
C VAL A 127 -6.46 -16.76 -11.22
N PRO A 128 -7.38 -15.85 -10.84
CA PRO A 128 -8.81 -16.15 -10.83
C PRO A 128 -9.36 -16.49 -12.22
N GLU A 129 -8.87 -15.89 -13.31
CA GLU A 129 -9.29 -16.26 -14.67
C GLU A 129 -8.95 -17.70 -15.05
N LEU A 130 -7.73 -18.16 -14.70
CA LEU A 130 -7.31 -19.54 -14.95
C LEU A 130 -8.04 -20.54 -14.06
N LEU A 131 -8.31 -20.17 -12.80
CA LEU A 131 -9.03 -21.01 -11.85
C LEU A 131 -10.56 -20.95 -12.00
N LYS A 132 -11.08 -20.08 -12.87
CA LYS A 132 -12.52 -19.81 -13.03
C LYS A 132 -13.19 -19.43 -11.72
N ILE A 133 -12.50 -18.60 -10.94
CA ILE A 133 -13.00 -18.02 -9.69
C ILE A 133 -13.41 -16.56 -9.96
N ASP A 134 -14.49 -16.10 -9.34
CA ASP A 134 -14.90 -14.69 -9.41
C ASP A 134 -13.74 -13.76 -8.99
N TYR A 135 -13.48 -12.76 -9.82
CA TYR A 135 -12.36 -11.83 -9.68
C TYR A 135 -12.35 -11.11 -8.33
N ARG A 136 -13.51 -10.91 -7.71
CA ARG A 136 -13.67 -10.17 -6.45
C ARG A 136 -13.10 -10.91 -5.24
N TRP A 137 -12.93 -12.23 -5.33
CA TRP A 137 -12.32 -13.03 -4.26
C TRP A 137 -10.81 -12.80 -4.12
N LEU A 138 -10.10 -12.50 -5.21
CA LEU A 138 -8.67 -12.25 -5.18
C LEU A 138 -8.29 -11.02 -4.31
N PRO A 139 -8.88 -9.82 -4.51
CA PRO A 139 -8.63 -8.66 -3.65
C PRO A 139 -8.84 -8.95 -2.17
N LEU A 140 -9.91 -9.68 -1.83
CA LEU A 140 -10.22 -10.06 -0.46
C LEU A 140 -9.14 -11.00 0.11
N GLY A 141 -8.71 -11.98 -0.66
CA GLY A 141 -7.63 -12.90 -0.30
C GLY A 141 -6.30 -12.17 -0.08
N ILE A 142 -5.94 -11.23 -0.95
CA ILE A 142 -4.73 -10.39 -0.79
C ILE A 142 -4.84 -9.56 0.49
N PHE A 143 -5.98 -8.92 0.74
CA PHE A 143 -6.22 -8.12 1.95
C PHE A 143 -6.10 -8.95 3.23
N TYR A 144 -6.76 -10.12 3.29
CA TYR A 144 -6.67 -11.03 4.45
C TYR A 144 -5.25 -11.56 4.65
N GLY A 145 -4.60 -12.01 3.57
CA GLY A 145 -3.23 -12.50 3.64
C GLY A 145 -2.26 -11.46 4.18
N MET A 146 -2.28 -10.23 3.64
CA MET A 146 -1.38 -9.17 4.06
C MET A 146 -1.69 -8.66 5.48
N THR A 147 -2.97 -8.56 5.85
CA THR A 147 -3.37 -8.20 7.22
C THR A 147 -2.94 -9.28 8.22
N GLY A 148 -3.13 -10.55 7.89
CA GLY A 148 -2.70 -11.68 8.72
C GLY A 148 -1.19 -11.71 8.95
N ILE A 149 -0.38 -11.48 7.90
CA ILE A 149 1.09 -11.35 8.01
C ILE A 149 1.45 -10.16 8.91
N PHE A 150 0.75 -9.03 8.76
CA PHE A 150 0.96 -7.84 9.59
C PHE A 150 0.67 -8.10 11.08
N VAL A 151 -0.46 -8.73 11.39
CA VAL A 151 -0.83 -9.13 12.75
C VAL A 151 0.18 -10.13 13.33
N GLY A 152 0.54 -11.17 12.56
CA GLY A 152 1.55 -12.16 12.96
C GLY A 152 2.91 -11.52 13.27
N ARG A 153 3.33 -10.54 12.47
CA ARG A 153 4.55 -9.75 12.73
C ARG A 153 4.46 -8.96 14.05
N MET A 154 3.31 -8.35 14.36
CA MET A 154 3.14 -7.61 15.62
C MET A 154 3.19 -8.52 16.85
N LEU A 155 2.58 -9.71 16.75
CA LEU A 155 2.67 -10.75 17.78
C LEU A 155 4.12 -11.17 18.00
N TRP A 156 4.87 -11.41 16.92
CA TRP A 156 6.30 -11.75 17.00
C TRP A 156 7.14 -10.66 17.66
N GLN A 157 6.76 -9.40 17.48
CA GLN A 157 7.39 -8.24 18.13
C GLN A 157 6.98 -8.09 19.61
N ARG A 158 6.13 -8.97 20.15
CA ARG A 158 5.62 -8.93 21.53
C ARG A 158 5.01 -7.56 21.86
N ARG A 159 4.23 -7.00 20.93
CA ARG A 159 3.46 -5.77 21.18
C ARG A 159 2.36 -6.05 22.22
N PRO A 160 1.95 -5.06 23.04
CA PRO A 160 0.83 -5.20 23.97
C PRO A 160 -0.40 -5.77 23.27
N ILE A 161 -1.04 -6.77 23.88
CA ILE A 161 -2.14 -7.52 23.25
C ILE A 161 -3.31 -6.61 22.84
N GLY A 162 -3.63 -5.58 23.63
CA GLY A 162 -4.66 -4.60 23.29
C GLY A 162 -4.30 -3.76 22.05
N GLU A 163 -3.03 -3.40 21.88
CA GLU A 163 -2.55 -2.71 20.66
C GLU A 163 -2.71 -3.62 19.43
N VAL A 164 -2.32 -4.90 19.57
CA VAL A 164 -2.46 -5.90 18.50
C VAL A 164 -3.93 -6.12 18.15
N ALA A 165 -4.80 -6.31 19.15
CA ALA A 165 -6.23 -6.53 18.97
C ALA A 165 -6.90 -5.33 18.27
N LEU A 166 -6.64 -4.10 18.75
CA LEU A 166 -7.18 -2.89 18.12
C LEU A 166 -6.77 -2.77 16.66
N LYS A 167 -5.48 -2.96 16.35
CA LYS A 167 -4.96 -2.91 14.98
C LYS A 167 -5.41 -4.10 14.12
N THR A 168 -5.79 -5.21 14.74
CA THR A 168 -6.41 -6.35 14.05
C THR A 168 -7.83 -6.01 13.65
N VAL A 169 -8.64 -5.40 14.52
CA VAL A 169 -10.05 -5.08 14.27
C VAL A 169 -10.22 -3.90 13.30
N LEU A 170 -9.38 -2.86 13.42
CA LEU A 170 -9.58 -1.59 12.72
C LEU A 170 -9.72 -1.71 11.19
N PRO A 171 -8.90 -2.49 10.45
CA PRO A 171 -9.07 -2.64 9.00
C PRO A 171 -10.40 -3.31 8.62
N PHE A 172 -10.88 -4.27 9.42
CA PHE A 172 -12.15 -4.94 9.17
C PHE A 172 -13.34 -4.05 9.51
N LEU A 173 -13.22 -3.23 10.55
CA LEU A 173 -14.24 -2.23 10.88
C LEU A 173 -14.38 -1.21 9.74
N ALA A 174 -13.26 -0.69 9.22
CA ALA A 174 -13.27 0.23 8.08
C ALA A 174 -13.90 -0.41 6.83
N LEU A 175 -13.54 -1.67 6.55
CA LEU A 175 -14.13 -2.43 5.44
C LEU A 175 -15.63 -2.67 5.63
N TRP A 176 -16.07 -3.04 6.83
CA TRP A 176 -17.49 -3.21 7.14
C TRP A 176 -18.27 -1.91 6.98
N LEU A 177 -17.73 -0.78 7.45
CA LEU A 177 -18.36 0.53 7.25
C LEU A 177 -18.49 0.85 5.75
N LEU A 178 -17.46 0.61 4.96
CA LEU A 178 -17.52 0.79 3.50
C LEU A 178 -18.60 -0.09 2.85
N ILE A 179 -18.67 -1.37 3.23
CA ILE A 179 -19.69 -2.29 2.73
C ILE A 179 -21.09 -1.83 3.14
N ARG A 180 -21.26 -1.33 4.36
CA ARG A 180 -22.56 -0.89 4.86
C ARG A 180 -23.07 0.36 4.13
N GLU A 181 -22.21 1.35 3.95
CA GLU A 181 -22.61 2.64 3.38
C GLU A 181 -22.69 2.60 1.84
N ASP A 182 -21.82 1.84 1.17
CA ASP A 182 -21.67 1.84 -0.29
C ASP A 182 -21.55 0.43 -0.89
N ARG A 183 -22.55 -0.43 -0.63
CA ARG A 183 -22.62 -1.82 -1.15
C ARG A 183 -22.38 -1.92 -2.66
N HIS A 184 -23.02 -1.07 -3.44
CA HIS A 184 -22.92 -1.05 -4.90
C HIS A 184 -21.48 -0.78 -5.36
N ILE A 185 -20.83 0.25 -4.81
CA ILE A 185 -19.43 0.58 -5.15
C ILE A 185 -18.53 -0.58 -4.78
N PHE A 186 -18.72 -1.18 -3.59
CA PHE A 186 -17.93 -2.32 -3.16
C PHE A 186 -18.11 -3.54 -4.07
N GLY A 187 -19.34 -3.85 -4.48
CA GLY A 187 -19.68 -5.00 -5.33
C GLY A 187 -19.02 -4.98 -6.71
N HIS A 188 -18.73 -3.79 -7.25
CA HIS A 188 -18.07 -3.58 -8.54
C HIS A 188 -16.59 -3.21 -8.44
N SER A 189 -16.03 -3.17 -7.24
CA SER A 189 -14.68 -2.67 -6.99
C SER A 189 -13.69 -3.80 -6.74
N VAL A 190 -12.41 -3.48 -6.98
CA VAL A 190 -11.29 -4.34 -6.59
C VAL A 190 -10.23 -3.60 -5.76
N GLU A 191 -10.59 -2.47 -5.13
CA GLU A 191 -9.62 -1.59 -4.48
C GLU A 191 -8.86 -2.26 -3.31
N LEU A 192 -9.39 -3.36 -2.76
CA LEU A 192 -8.69 -4.14 -1.73
C LEU A 192 -7.35 -4.71 -2.20
N THR A 193 -7.16 -4.93 -3.51
CA THR A 193 -5.85 -5.32 -4.07
C THR A 193 -4.82 -4.23 -3.84
N ALA A 194 -5.16 -2.98 -4.13
CA ALA A 194 -4.27 -1.85 -3.88
C ALA A 194 -3.99 -1.69 -2.38
N VAL A 195 -5.01 -1.81 -1.53
CA VAL A 195 -4.85 -1.79 -0.06
C VAL A 195 -3.87 -2.87 0.39
N GLY A 196 -4.00 -4.09 -0.13
CA GLY A 196 -3.09 -5.20 0.13
C GLY A 196 -1.64 -4.88 -0.25
N PHE A 197 -1.40 -4.23 -1.40
CA PHE A 197 -0.05 -3.80 -1.78
C PHE A 197 0.51 -2.73 -0.84
N TYR A 198 -0.30 -1.78 -0.36
CA TYR A 198 0.16 -0.80 0.63
C TYR A 198 0.51 -1.46 1.98
N LEU A 199 -0.24 -2.47 2.41
CA LEU A 199 0.11 -3.27 3.58
C LEU A 199 1.43 -4.03 3.37
N PHE A 200 1.64 -4.58 2.18
CA PHE A 200 2.90 -5.23 1.81
C PHE A 200 4.09 -4.25 1.77
N LEU A 201 3.89 -3.04 1.26
CA LEU A 201 4.86 -1.96 1.33
C LEU A 201 5.21 -1.63 2.79
N ALA A 202 4.22 -1.49 3.67
CA ALA A 202 4.45 -1.21 5.09
C ALA A 202 5.29 -2.33 5.77
N LEU A 203 5.06 -3.59 5.41
CA LEU A 203 5.83 -4.74 5.90
C LEU A 203 7.30 -4.72 5.44
N THR A 204 7.56 -4.20 4.24
CA THR A 204 8.86 -4.26 3.58
C THR A 204 9.66 -2.96 3.66
N LEU A 205 9.05 -1.83 4.03
CA LEU A 205 9.63 -0.48 3.98
C LEU A 205 11.03 -0.38 4.62
N PHE A 206 11.24 -1.02 5.77
CA PHE A 206 12.54 -1.01 6.46
C PHE A 206 13.24 -2.37 6.47
N HIS A 207 12.95 -3.24 5.50
CA HIS A 207 13.54 -4.58 5.42
C HIS A 207 15.06 -4.59 5.20
N ARG A 208 15.82 -5.52 5.80
CA ARG A 208 17.29 -5.54 5.64
C ARG A 208 17.75 -5.76 4.21
N ARG A 209 16.98 -6.55 3.45
CA ARG A 209 17.27 -6.87 2.04
C ARG A 209 16.60 -5.83 1.14
N THR A 210 17.39 -5.12 0.34
CA THR A 210 16.92 -4.04 -0.55
C THR A 210 15.96 -4.53 -1.63
N TRP A 211 16.12 -5.77 -2.12
CA TRP A 211 15.19 -6.34 -3.10
C TRP A 211 13.78 -6.57 -2.52
N LEU A 212 13.67 -6.92 -1.22
CA LEU A 212 12.36 -7.05 -0.56
C LEU A 212 11.69 -5.68 -0.40
N MET A 213 12.46 -4.61 -0.16
CA MET A 213 11.92 -3.24 -0.14
C MET A 213 11.38 -2.86 -1.52
N ALA A 214 12.11 -3.18 -2.59
CA ALA A 214 11.67 -2.95 -3.96
C ALA A 214 10.41 -3.77 -4.31
N LEU A 215 10.29 -5.01 -3.81
CA LEU A 215 9.06 -5.81 -3.98
C LEU A 215 7.84 -5.21 -3.30
N GLY A 216 7.99 -4.40 -2.25
CA GLY A 216 6.87 -3.63 -1.70
C GLY A 216 6.51 -2.41 -2.56
N ILE A 217 7.52 -1.76 -3.14
CA ILE A 217 7.37 -0.53 -3.94
C ILE A 217 6.73 -0.81 -5.31
N VAL A 218 7.21 -1.83 -6.03
CA VAL A 218 6.81 -2.10 -7.42
C VAL A 218 5.30 -2.35 -7.57
N PRO A 219 4.64 -3.18 -6.74
CA PRO A 219 3.19 -3.37 -6.81
C PRO A 219 2.38 -2.10 -6.55
N CYS A 220 2.82 -1.23 -5.63
CA CYS A 220 2.16 0.06 -5.40
C CYS A 220 2.34 1.00 -6.59
N LEU A 221 3.54 1.06 -7.16
CA LEU A 221 3.85 1.92 -8.30
C LEU A 221 3.11 1.48 -9.57
N LEU A 222 3.01 0.16 -9.79
CA LEU A 222 2.31 -0.43 -10.92
C LEU A 222 0.83 -0.73 -10.64
N SER A 223 0.26 -0.23 -9.56
CA SER A 223 -1.19 -0.23 -9.33
C SER A 223 -1.79 1.17 -9.45
N ARG A 224 -1.10 2.22 -8.99
CA ARG A 224 -1.63 3.60 -8.97
C ARG A 224 -0.57 4.68 -9.25
N TYR A 225 -0.93 5.63 -10.13
CA TYR A 225 -0.12 6.82 -10.44
C TYR A 225 0.24 7.65 -9.21
N ALA A 226 -0.69 7.74 -8.24
CA ALA A 226 -0.51 8.54 -7.04
C ALA A 226 0.73 8.13 -6.22
N PHE A 227 1.17 6.87 -6.32
CA PHE A 227 2.34 6.42 -5.59
C PHE A 227 3.65 7.03 -6.10
N THR A 228 3.73 7.38 -7.39
CA THR A 228 4.91 8.01 -8.00
C THR A 228 5.30 9.30 -7.28
N PHE A 229 4.30 10.09 -6.83
CA PHE A 229 4.54 11.31 -6.06
C PHE A 229 5.27 11.04 -4.73
N TRP A 230 4.95 9.94 -4.05
CA TRP A 230 5.52 9.61 -2.74
C TRP A 230 6.90 8.94 -2.85
N LEU A 231 7.27 8.43 -4.02
CA LEU A 231 8.49 7.66 -4.24
C LEU A 231 9.79 8.41 -3.82
N PRO A 232 9.96 9.72 -4.12
CA PRO A 232 11.12 10.47 -3.64
C PRO A 232 11.20 10.52 -2.11
N ALA A 233 10.08 10.74 -1.42
CA ALA A 233 10.04 10.73 0.04
C ALA A 233 10.39 9.35 0.60
N TYR A 234 9.91 8.27 -0.03
CA TYR A 234 10.30 6.91 0.34
C TYR A 234 11.80 6.67 0.21
N PHE A 235 12.42 7.04 -0.92
CA PHE A 235 13.87 6.87 -1.08
C PHE A 235 14.68 7.77 -0.15
N ALA A 236 14.22 8.98 0.14
CA ALA A 236 14.82 9.86 1.13
C ALA A 236 14.76 9.23 2.53
N MET A 237 13.63 8.65 2.95
CA MET A 237 13.53 7.93 4.22
C MET A 237 14.50 6.74 4.28
N ILE A 238 14.63 5.96 3.19
CA ILE A 238 15.56 4.84 3.13
C ILE A 238 17.01 5.32 3.24
N TRP A 239 17.35 6.41 2.55
CA TRP A 239 18.66 7.04 2.61
C TRP A 239 18.95 7.53 4.03
N ILE A 240 18.04 8.30 4.63
CA ILE A 240 18.18 8.75 6.01
C ILE A 240 18.35 7.55 6.94
N ALA A 241 17.58 6.48 6.79
CA ALA A 241 17.60 5.31 7.67
C ALA A 241 18.85 4.42 7.52
N LYS A 242 19.27 4.14 6.28
CA LYS A 242 20.24 3.07 5.95
C LYS A 242 21.44 3.54 5.13
N GLY A 243 21.51 4.81 4.74
CA GLY A 243 22.54 5.36 3.87
C GLY A 243 22.18 5.27 2.37
N PHE A 244 23.00 5.92 1.56
CA PHE A 244 22.76 6.07 0.12
C PHE A 244 22.79 4.72 -0.62
N GLY A 245 23.74 3.83 -0.30
CA GLY A 245 23.89 2.55 -0.99
C GLY A 245 22.61 1.68 -0.99
N PRO A 246 21.98 1.42 0.16
CA PRO A 246 20.70 0.71 0.21
C PRO A 246 19.55 1.42 -0.52
N ALA A 247 19.47 2.76 -0.44
CA ALA A 247 18.47 3.54 -1.16
C ALA A 247 18.64 3.37 -2.69
N PHE A 248 19.86 3.56 -3.19
CA PHE A 248 20.20 3.41 -4.60
C PHE A 248 19.91 2.00 -5.13
N ARG A 249 20.33 0.94 -4.41
CA ARG A 249 20.03 -0.45 -4.80
C ARG A 249 18.53 -0.74 -4.82
N THR A 250 17.77 -0.20 -3.87
CA THR A 250 16.30 -0.35 -3.84
C THR A 250 15.67 0.36 -5.05
N GLY A 251 16.17 1.56 -5.39
CA GLY A 251 15.78 2.29 -6.59
C GLY A 251 16.06 1.51 -7.88
N LEU A 252 17.25 0.92 -8.01
CA LEU A 252 17.63 0.11 -9.17
C LEU A 252 16.72 -1.12 -9.32
N TYR A 253 16.44 -1.84 -8.23
CA TYR A 253 15.51 -2.98 -8.28
C TYR A 253 14.06 -2.56 -8.57
N THR A 254 13.65 -1.38 -8.09
CA THR A 254 12.34 -0.81 -8.42
C THR A 254 12.25 -0.51 -9.91
N LEU A 255 13.25 0.16 -10.46
CA LEU A 255 13.35 0.45 -11.90
C LEU A 255 13.33 -0.84 -12.72
N LEU A 256 14.12 -1.83 -12.33
CA LEU A 256 14.13 -3.14 -12.99
C LEU A 256 12.75 -3.80 -12.98
N GLY A 257 12.05 -3.76 -11.85
CA GLY A 257 10.68 -4.28 -11.74
C GLY A 257 9.70 -3.57 -12.69
N VAL A 258 9.74 -2.24 -12.75
CA VAL A 258 8.91 -1.45 -13.68
C VAL A 258 9.28 -1.75 -15.13
N VAL A 259 10.57 -1.85 -15.44
CA VAL A 259 11.07 -2.16 -16.79
C VAL A 259 10.56 -3.52 -17.26
N LEU A 260 10.71 -4.55 -16.43
CA LEU A 260 10.35 -5.93 -16.77
C LEU A 260 8.83 -6.15 -16.80
N LEU A 261 8.09 -5.56 -15.86
CA LEU A 261 6.65 -5.82 -15.74
C LEU A 261 5.80 -4.89 -16.59
N TYR A 262 6.27 -3.69 -16.96
CA TYR A 262 5.46 -2.71 -17.68
C TYR A 262 6.13 -2.20 -18.96
N ILE A 263 7.38 -1.71 -18.89
CA ILE A 263 7.98 -0.98 -20.01
C ILE A 263 8.25 -1.90 -21.21
N ILE A 264 9.00 -2.98 -21.01
CA ILE A 264 9.34 -3.94 -22.08
C ILE A 264 8.10 -4.61 -22.67
N PRO A 265 7.19 -5.21 -21.86
CA PRO A 265 6.07 -5.96 -22.44
C PRO A 265 5.01 -5.08 -23.11
N PHE A 266 4.83 -3.82 -22.67
CA PHE A 266 3.69 -2.99 -23.08
C PHE A 266 4.10 -1.62 -23.63
N TRP A 267 4.80 -0.79 -22.85
CA TRP A 267 5.10 0.59 -23.26
C TRP A 267 5.96 0.67 -24.52
N MET A 268 6.97 -0.20 -24.67
CA MET A 268 7.81 -0.24 -25.88
C MET A 268 7.04 -0.58 -27.15
N LYS A 269 5.90 -1.26 -27.03
CA LYS A 269 5.03 -1.60 -28.18
C LYS A 269 4.08 -0.45 -28.56
N ASP A 270 3.82 0.47 -27.63
CA ASP A 270 2.98 1.64 -27.85
C ASP A 270 3.27 2.71 -26.78
N PRO A 271 4.25 3.60 -27.05
CA PRO A 271 4.65 4.63 -26.09
C PRO A 271 3.53 5.62 -25.74
N GLY A 272 2.52 5.74 -26.61
CA GLY A 272 1.38 6.65 -26.43
C GLY A 272 0.31 6.15 -25.44
N ILE A 273 0.43 4.92 -24.90
CA ILE A 273 -0.52 4.39 -23.90
C ILE A 273 -0.61 5.32 -22.69
N LEU A 274 0.54 5.83 -22.22
CA LEU A 274 0.60 6.63 -20.99
C LEU A 274 -0.08 7.99 -21.21
N THR A 275 0.19 8.66 -22.33
CA THR A 275 -0.42 9.97 -22.64
C THR A 275 -1.93 9.83 -22.81
N ARG A 276 -2.41 8.84 -23.57
CA ARG A 276 -3.86 8.61 -23.73
C ARG A 276 -4.55 8.28 -22.41
N GLY A 277 -3.90 7.51 -21.54
CA GLY A 277 -4.40 7.23 -20.20
C GLY A 277 -4.53 8.50 -19.33
N LEU A 278 -3.54 9.40 -19.38
CA LEU A 278 -3.59 10.68 -18.66
C LEU A 278 -4.67 11.61 -19.22
N ASP A 279 -4.76 11.72 -20.54
CA ASP A 279 -5.77 12.54 -21.22
C ASP A 279 -7.19 12.03 -20.90
N TYR A 280 -7.36 10.70 -20.84
CA TYR A 280 -8.61 10.09 -20.42
C TYR A 280 -8.98 10.43 -18.98
N TYR A 281 -8.04 10.39 -18.04
CA TYR A 281 -8.30 10.83 -16.66
C TYR A 281 -8.72 12.29 -16.57
N GLU A 282 -8.10 13.16 -17.38
CA GLU A 282 -8.48 14.57 -17.42
C GLU A 282 -9.90 14.75 -17.95
N LYS A 283 -10.23 14.10 -19.07
CA LYS A 283 -11.58 14.11 -19.64
C LYS A 283 -12.62 13.58 -18.65
N THR A 284 -12.34 12.44 -18.02
CA THR A 284 -13.23 11.85 -17.02
C THR A 284 -13.36 12.75 -15.81
N ALA A 285 -12.29 13.37 -15.31
CA ALA A 285 -12.38 14.32 -14.21
C ALA A 285 -13.33 15.50 -14.52
N ILE A 286 -13.25 16.06 -15.73
CA ILE A 286 -14.17 17.12 -16.17
C ILE A 286 -15.62 16.61 -16.19
N GLY A 287 -15.87 15.45 -16.80
CA GLY A 287 -17.23 14.87 -16.86
C GLY A 287 -17.81 14.53 -15.48
N GLN A 288 -16.97 14.10 -14.53
CA GLN A 288 -17.35 13.78 -13.16
C GLN A 288 -17.65 15.03 -12.31
N TRP A 289 -17.11 16.18 -12.71
CA TRP A 289 -17.39 17.49 -12.12
C TRP A 289 -18.58 18.19 -12.75
N GLN A 290 -19.25 17.57 -13.73
CA GLN A 290 -20.49 18.03 -14.33
C GLN A 290 -21.70 17.30 -13.72
N THR A 291 -22.86 17.95 -13.77
CA THR A 291 -24.13 17.29 -13.43
C THR A 291 -24.43 16.20 -14.44
N GLN A 292 -24.89 15.06 -13.96
CA GLN A 292 -25.26 13.95 -14.83
C GLN A 292 -26.64 14.17 -15.46
N PRO A 293 -26.95 13.58 -16.63
CA PRO A 293 -28.22 13.81 -17.33
C PRO A 293 -29.48 13.46 -16.53
N TRP A 294 -29.35 12.59 -15.53
CA TRP A 294 -30.43 12.18 -14.65
C TRP A 294 -30.59 13.08 -13.41
N GLN A 295 -29.70 14.06 -13.20
CA GLN A 295 -29.77 15.01 -12.09
C GLN A 295 -30.71 16.17 -12.42
N GLU A 296 -31.45 16.64 -11.41
CA GLU A 296 -32.32 17.81 -11.58
C GLU A 296 -31.49 19.09 -11.83
N PRO A 297 -32.01 20.06 -12.60
CA PRO A 297 -31.35 21.35 -12.81
C PRO A 297 -30.99 22.03 -11.49
N GLY A 298 -29.74 22.47 -11.36
CA GLY A 298 -29.24 23.17 -10.17
C GLY A 298 -28.69 22.26 -9.06
N GLN A 299 -28.78 20.94 -9.20
CA GLN A 299 -28.10 20.02 -8.27
C GLN A 299 -26.58 20.09 -8.44
N LYS A 300 -25.84 19.77 -7.37
CA LYS A 300 -24.37 19.61 -7.41
C LYS A 300 -23.99 18.31 -8.14
N PRO A 301 -22.83 18.23 -8.80
CA PRO A 301 -22.35 17.01 -9.43
C PRO A 301 -22.37 15.83 -8.46
N PHE A 302 -23.06 14.75 -8.84
CA PHE A 302 -23.33 13.62 -7.95
C PHE A 302 -22.08 13.04 -7.30
N HIS A 303 -21.07 12.73 -8.11
CA HIS A 303 -19.84 12.09 -7.66
C HIS A 303 -19.01 13.01 -6.77
N LEU A 304 -19.07 14.31 -7.00
CA LEU A 304 -18.39 15.30 -6.17
C LEU A 304 -19.06 15.46 -4.80
N ASN A 305 -20.39 15.45 -4.77
CA ASN A 305 -21.18 15.64 -3.55
C ASN A 305 -21.20 14.41 -2.62
N ARG A 306 -20.99 13.20 -3.18
CA ARG A 306 -20.90 11.95 -2.39
C ARG A 306 -19.48 11.53 -2.02
N GLY A 307 -18.47 12.15 -2.62
CA GLY A 307 -17.07 11.82 -2.36
C GLY A 307 -16.57 12.37 -1.01
N LEU A 308 -15.52 11.74 -0.46
CA LEU A 308 -14.82 12.22 0.74
C LEU A 308 -13.79 13.33 0.45
N SER A 309 -13.86 13.94 -0.73
CA SER A 309 -12.85 14.92 -1.19
C SER A 309 -13.25 16.35 -0.84
N PHE A 310 -12.25 17.21 -0.61
CA PHE A 310 -12.46 18.66 -0.48
C PHE A 310 -12.74 19.36 -1.83
N SER A 311 -12.87 18.60 -2.92
CA SER A 311 -13.09 19.14 -4.25
C SER A 311 -14.40 19.90 -4.40
N LEU A 312 -15.42 19.59 -3.58
CA LEU A 312 -16.67 20.34 -3.52
C LEU A 312 -16.46 21.82 -3.12
N VAL A 313 -15.48 22.11 -2.27
CA VAL A 313 -15.13 23.48 -1.87
C VAL A 313 -14.65 24.29 -3.08
N PHE A 314 -13.81 23.69 -3.93
CA PHE A 314 -13.35 24.35 -5.15
C PHE A 314 -14.48 24.52 -6.15
N PHE A 315 -15.37 23.54 -6.26
CA PHE A 315 -16.54 23.64 -7.11
C PHE A 315 -17.46 24.80 -6.72
N ASP A 316 -17.76 24.94 -5.42
CA ASP A 316 -18.68 25.95 -4.92
C ASP A 316 -18.07 27.36 -4.89
N TYR A 317 -16.79 27.48 -4.50
CA TYR A 317 -16.22 28.78 -4.10
C TYR A 317 -15.08 29.28 -5.00
N TRP A 318 -14.46 28.43 -5.82
CA TRP A 318 -13.39 28.90 -6.71
C TRP A 318 -14.00 29.58 -7.95
N PRO A 319 -13.57 30.81 -8.32
CA PRO A 319 -14.10 31.51 -9.48
C PRO A 319 -13.59 30.90 -10.79
N GLY A 320 -14.30 31.14 -11.89
CA GLY A 320 -13.88 30.73 -13.24
C GLY A 320 -14.63 29.51 -13.78
N ALA A 321 -14.14 29.02 -14.92
CA ALA A 321 -14.70 27.85 -15.60
C ALA A 321 -14.39 26.56 -14.81
N LEU A 322 -15.03 25.45 -15.19
CA LEU A 322 -14.87 24.19 -14.46
C LEU A 322 -13.41 23.71 -14.44
N GLU A 323 -12.72 23.92 -15.55
CA GLU A 323 -11.32 23.62 -15.76
C GLU A 323 -10.43 24.41 -14.79
N ASP A 324 -10.74 25.70 -14.55
CA ASP A 324 -10.02 26.54 -13.59
C ASP A 324 -10.18 26.01 -12.16
N LYS A 325 -11.39 25.57 -11.80
CA LYS A 325 -11.69 24.99 -10.48
C LYS A 325 -10.96 23.66 -10.27
N ILE A 326 -10.94 22.80 -11.28
CA ILE A 326 -10.19 21.53 -11.25
C ILE A 326 -8.68 21.81 -11.13
N ALA A 327 -8.15 22.75 -11.92
CA ALA A 327 -6.75 23.13 -11.87
C ALA A 327 -6.35 23.68 -10.48
N ALA A 328 -7.19 24.50 -9.88
CA ALA A 328 -6.99 25.00 -8.51
C ALA A 328 -6.99 23.87 -7.48
N ALA A 329 -7.96 22.95 -7.55
CA ALA A 329 -8.02 21.80 -6.66
C ALA A 329 -6.77 20.91 -6.77
N ARG A 330 -6.32 20.62 -8.01
CA ARG A 330 -5.09 19.86 -8.28
C ARG A 330 -3.86 20.57 -7.69
N LYS A 331 -3.76 21.89 -7.86
CA LYS A 331 -2.65 22.70 -7.33
C LYS A 331 -2.62 22.68 -5.80
N VAL A 332 -3.76 22.86 -5.13
CA VAL A 332 -3.84 22.79 -3.66
C VAL A 332 -3.50 21.39 -3.17
N GLN A 333 -4.05 20.34 -3.80
CA GLN A 333 -3.72 18.95 -3.46
C GLN A 333 -2.22 18.69 -3.57
N PHE A 334 -1.57 19.14 -4.65
CA PHE A 334 -0.13 19.02 -4.83
C PHE A 334 0.65 19.67 -3.67
N TRP A 335 0.31 20.90 -3.29
CA TRP A 335 0.98 21.58 -2.17
C TRP A 335 0.75 20.89 -0.83
N VAL A 336 -0.48 20.44 -0.55
CA VAL A 336 -0.78 19.69 0.67
C VAL A 336 0.03 18.40 0.73
N CYS A 337 0.11 17.65 -0.37
CA CYS A 337 0.92 16.45 -0.46
C CYS A 337 2.42 16.75 -0.28
N LEU A 338 2.91 17.85 -0.83
CA LEU A 338 4.31 18.26 -0.67
C LEU A 338 4.64 18.65 0.77
N ILE A 339 3.78 19.43 1.42
CA ILE A 339 3.89 19.80 2.83
C ILE A 339 3.86 18.54 3.70
N ALA A 340 2.95 17.60 3.43
CA ALA A 340 2.87 16.34 4.15
C ALA A 340 4.15 15.49 3.97
N ALA A 341 4.67 15.40 2.75
CA ALA A 341 5.92 14.69 2.47
C ALA A 341 7.11 15.32 3.21
N ALA A 342 7.24 16.65 3.16
CA ALA A 342 8.29 17.37 3.88
C ALA A 342 8.16 17.19 5.40
N GLY A 343 6.96 17.33 5.95
CA GLY A 343 6.67 17.12 7.38
C GLY A 343 7.02 15.71 7.83
N MET A 344 6.68 14.68 7.04
CA MET A 344 7.06 13.29 7.33
C MET A 344 8.59 13.11 7.31
N LEU A 345 9.29 13.67 6.33
CA LEU A 345 10.75 13.57 6.25
C LEU A 345 11.46 14.25 7.42
N ILE A 346 10.99 15.46 7.79
CA ILE A 346 11.50 16.22 8.92
C ILE A 346 11.26 15.45 10.23
N GLY A 347 10.02 15.00 10.46
CA GLY A 347 9.66 14.21 11.64
C GLY A 347 10.47 12.92 11.73
N PHE A 348 10.63 12.21 10.62
CA PHE A 348 11.44 10.99 10.55
C PHE A 348 12.93 11.25 10.83
N TYR A 349 13.48 12.36 10.32
CA TYR A 349 14.85 12.77 10.57
C TYR A 349 15.11 13.04 12.06
N PHE A 350 14.24 13.81 12.72
CA PHE A 350 14.38 14.10 14.16
C PHE A 350 14.20 12.85 15.02
N TRP A 351 13.20 12.02 14.72
CA TRP A 351 12.99 10.76 15.42
C TRP A 351 14.24 9.85 15.34
N LYS A 352 14.88 9.79 14.17
CA LYS A 352 16.11 9.00 14.01
C LYS A 352 17.28 9.59 14.81
N LYS A 353 17.41 10.93 14.83
CA LYS A 353 18.48 11.62 15.56
C LYS A 353 18.40 11.32 17.06
N GLU A 354 17.20 11.39 17.65
CA GLU A 354 16.98 11.06 19.06
C GLU A 354 17.33 9.61 19.40
N GLY A 355 16.93 8.66 18.55
CA GLY A 355 17.28 7.25 18.73
C GLY A 355 18.76 6.92 18.48
N SER A 356 19.51 7.84 17.87
CA SER A 356 20.95 7.71 17.61
C SER A 356 21.80 8.50 18.60
N SER A 357 21.19 9.34 19.44
CA SER A 357 21.88 9.92 20.60
C SER A 357 22.42 8.74 21.39
N PRO A 358 23.76 8.65 21.60
CA PRO A 358 24.30 7.62 22.45
C PRO A 358 23.59 7.79 23.77
N SER A 359 22.73 6.84 24.13
CA SER A 359 22.27 6.71 25.50
C SER A 359 23.55 6.74 26.29
N THR A 360 23.73 7.86 26.99
CA THR A 360 24.89 8.19 27.79
C THR A 360 25.36 6.88 28.36
N SER A 361 26.53 6.43 27.89
CA SER A 361 27.28 5.36 28.50
C SER A 361 27.18 5.65 29.97
N ALA A 362 26.28 4.92 30.63
CA ALA A 362 26.09 4.97 32.05
C ALA A 362 27.40 4.38 32.55
N SER A 363 28.36 5.28 32.75
CA SER A 363 29.33 5.26 33.81
C SER A 363 28.56 5.06 35.12
N LEU A 364 28.10 3.84 35.31
CA LEU A 364 27.79 3.25 36.60
C LEU A 364 28.69 2.03 36.69
N VAL A 365 29.70 2.23 37.53
CA VAL A 365 30.81 1.36 37.97
C VAL A 365 32.04 1.37 37.07
#